data_AF-A0A2H0EUC5-F1
#
_entry.id   AF-A0A2H0EUC5-F1
#
_cell.length_a   1.000
_cell.length_b   1.000
_cell.length_c   1.000
_cell.angle_alpha   90.00
_cell.angle_beta   90.00
_cell.angle_gamma   90.00
#
_symmetry.space_group_name_H-M   'P 1'
#
loop_
_entity.id
_entity.type
_entity.pdbx_description
1 polymer ?
#
loop_
_entity_poly.entity_id
_entity_poly.type
_entity_poly.pdbx_seq_one_letter_code
_entity_poly.pdbx_strand_id
1 'polypeptide(L)'
;MKAGVDEPQAADVATVIIQTNAWYGPWLSVGAILVSAAIGATIALYSISEQRKIARKRATLDMLAKKEWDRDYIDARAEFIKLRDASSGLELWATEEHRNSPQSNTIRNTLNDYELIAVGIRERILDEDLYKRWFRTSFLKDWRAARRFVLAIRAQAGTDAIFAEMDWLAHRWGEPVQQPLPLAQPEAKP
;
A
#
# COMPACT_ATOMS: atom_id res chain seq x y z
N MET A 1 69.38 28.28 57.52
CA MET A 1 68.00 28.72 57.26
C MET A 1 67.79 28.87 55.76
N LYS A 2 67.19 27.86 55.14
CA LYS A 2 65.97 27.98 54.32
C LYS A 2 65.58 26.55 53.95
N ALA A 3 64.37 26.21 54.38
CA ALA A 3 63.80 24.88 54.35
C ALA A 3 63.70 24.34 52.91
N GLY A 4 63.92 23.03 52.78
CA GLY A 4 63.45 22.28 51.63
C GLY A 4 61.93 22.41 51.53
N VAL A 5 61.46 22.64 50.31
CA VAL A 5 60.07 22.35 49.93
C VAL A 5 60.19 21.46 48.70
N ASP A 6 59.77 20.23 48.90
CA ASP A 6 59.81 19.13 47.96
C ASP A 6 59.04 19.47 46.68
N GLU A 7 59.72 19.39 45.52
CA GLU A 7 59.11 19.46 44.18
C GLU A 7 58.95 18.09 43.44
N PRO A 8 58.66 16.92 44.08
CA PRO A 8 58.38 15.67 43.38
C PRO A 8 56.87 15.43 43.11
N GLN A 9 55.97 16.22 43.69
CA GLN A 9 54.53 15.91 43.67
C GLN A 9 53.86 16.25 42.32
N ALA A 10 54.27 17.31 41.62
CA ALA A 10 53.65 17.71 40.37
C ALA A 10 53.96 16.75 39.20
N ALA A 11 55.19 16.23 39.13
CA ALA A 11 55.62 15.30 38.09
C ALA A 11 54.96 13.91 38.24
N ASP A 12 54.78 13.45 39.48
CA ASP A 12 54.15 12.16 39.78
C ASP A 12 52.65 12.19 39.45
N VAL A 13 51.95 13.27 39.81
CA VAL A 13 50.53 13.46 39.49
C VAL A 13 50.31 13.57 37.97
N ALA A 14 51.18 14.29 37.26
CA ALA A 14 51.11 14.37 35.79
C ALA A 14 51.31 13.00 35.13
N THR A 15 52.22 12.18 35.65
CA THR A 15 52.51 10.84 35.11
C THR A 15 51.35 9.87 35.35
N VAL A 16 50.73 9.93 36.53
CA VAL A 16 49.52 9.15 36.86
C VAL A 16 48.33 9.56 35.98
N ILE A 17 48.14 10.86 35.73
CA ILE A 17 47.08 11.35 34.83
C ILE A 17 47.32 10.87 33.39
N ILE A 18 48.56 10.91 32.89
CA ILE A 18 48.90 10.44 31.54
C ILE A 18 48.70 8.93 31.41
N GLN A 19 49.15 8.14 32.39
CA GLN A 19 48.98 6.69 32.36
C GLN A 19 47.51 6.27 32.47
N THR A 20 46.73 6.87 33.38
CA THR A 20 45.30 6.55 33.50
C THR A 20 44.52 6.91 32.22
N ASN A 21 44.77 8.08 31.64
CA ASN A 21 44.11 8.49 30.40
C ASN A 21 44.53 7.63 29.18
N ALA A 22 45.77 7.13 29.15
CA ALA A 22 46.24 6.22 28.09
C ALA A 22 45.52 4.86 28.11
N TRP A 23 45.07 4.39 29.28
CA TRP A 23 44.39 3.09 29.42
C TRP A 23 42.87 3.21 29.27
N TYR A 24 42.25 4.32 29.73
CA TYR A 24 40.79 4.52 29.65
C TYR A 24 40.33 5.33 28.43
N GLY A 25 41.15 6.26 27.92
CA GLY A 25 40.83 7.12 26.78
C GLY A 25 40.44 6.36 25.50
N PRO A 26 41.18 5.30 25.09
CA PRO A 26 40.80 4.49 23.95
C PRO A 26 39.42 3.86 24.10
N TRP A 27 39.10 3.31 25.27
CA TRP A 27 37.79 2.68 25.52
C TRP A 27 36.63 3.69 25.53
N LEU A 28 36.85 4.89 26.04
CA LEU A 28 35.86 5.99 25.95
C LEU A 28 35.60 6.38 24.50
N SER A 29 36.65 6.45 23.67
CA SER A 29 36.50 6.78 22.25
C SER A 29 35.76 5.68 21.47
N VAL A 30 36.06 4.40 21.72
CA VAL A 30 35.35 3.26 21.13
C VAL A 30 33.88 3.26 21.57
N GLY A 31 33.62 3.50 22.86
CA GLY A 31 32.26 3.64 23.39
C GLY A 31 31.48 4.76 22.70
N ALA A 32 32.10 5.94 22.53
CA ALA A 32 31.49 7.06 21.83
C ALA A 32 31.16 6.71 20.36
N ILE A 33 32.09 6.06 19.63
CA ILE A 33 31.86 5.62 18.25
C ILE A 33 30.67 4.66 18.15
N LEU A 34 30.60 3.66 19.04
CA LEU A 34 29.51 2.68 19.05
C LEU A 34 28.16 3.34 19.37
N VAL A 35 28.12 4.26 20.33
CA VAL A 35 26.91 5.02 20.67
C VAL A 35 26.47 5.90 19.50
N SER A 36 27.40 6.65 18.89
CA SER A 36 27.10 7.48 17.72
C SER A 36 26.61 6.65 16.53
N ALA A 37 27.22 5.49 16.28
CA ALA A 37 26.79 4.56 15.23
C ALA A 37 25.37 4.02 15.49
N ALA A 38 25.06 3.65 16.73
CA ALA A 38 23.72 3.17 17.10
C ALA A 38 22.64 4.26 16.95
N ILE A 39 22.94 5.49 17.36
CA ILE A 39 22.05 6.65 17.16
C ILE A 39 21.85 6.91 15.67
N GLY A 40 22.93 6.94 14.89
CA GLY A 40 22.87 7.13 13.44
C GLY A 40 22.02 6.05 12.75
N ALA A 41 22.21 4.78 13.10
CA ALA A 41 21.43 3.67 12.58
C ALA A 41 19.93 3.81 12.93
N THR A 42 19.61 4.22 14.16
CA THR A 42 18.22 4.42 14.59
C THR A 42 17.54 5.54 13.81
N ILE A 43 18.22 6.69 13.65
CA ILE A 43 17.72 7.83 12.87
C ILE A 43 17.54 7.42 11.40
N ALA A 44 18.49 6.68 10.82
CA ALA A 44 18.42 6.22 9.44
C ALA A 44 17.21 5.30 9.21
N LEU A 45 16.99 4.30 10.07
CA LEU A 45 15.84 3.40 9.98
C LEU A 45 14.51 4.15 10.11
N TYR A 46 14.42 5.09 11.06
CA TYR A 46 13.25 5.95 11.22
C TYR A 46 13.00 6.79 9.96
N SER A 47 14.05 7.45 9.45
CA SER A 47 13.98 8.30 8.25
C SER A 47 13.54 7.51 7.01
N ILE A 48 14.09 6.32 6.79
CA ILE A 48 13.68 5.43 5.68
C ILE A 48 12.20 5.07 5.79
N SER A 49 11.73 4.81 7.00
CA SER A 49 10.32 4.46 7.22
C SER A 49 9.36 5.61 6.88
N GLU A 50 9.72 6.84 7.27
CA GLU A 50 8.95 8.05 6.96
C GLU A 50 9.02 8.41 5.47
N GLN A 51 10.20 8.30 4.85
CA GLN A 51 10.37 8.49 3.41
C GLN A 51 9.50 7.51 2.61
N ARG A 52 9.44 6.23 3.02
CA ARG A 52 8.54 5.25 2.39
C ARG A 52 7.06 5.64 2.53
N LYS A 53 6.64 6.15 3.70
CA LYS A 53 5.26 6.64 3.89
C LYS A 53 4.96 7.84 2.99
N ILE A 54 5.85 8.83 2.93
CA ILE A 54 5.72 10.02 2.08
C ILE A 54 5.68 9.62 0.60
N ALA A 55 6.56 8.70 0.18
CA ALA A 55 6.62 8.22 -1.20
C ALA A 55 5.30 7.57 -1.64
N ARG A 56 4.69 6.70 -0.81
CA ARG A 56 3.38 6.10 -1.13
C ARG A 56 2.26 7.13 -1.23
N LYS A 57 2.22 8.08 -0.28
CA LYS A 57 1.23 9.17 -0.31
C LYS A 57 1.36 9.99 -1.58
N ARG A 58 2.59 10.35 -1.96
CA ARG A 58 2.88 11.06 -3.21
C ARG A 58 2.47 10.25 -4.43
N ALA A 59 2.88 8.99 -4.53
CA ALA A 59 2.49 8.10 -5.64
C ALA A 59 0.96 8.00 -5.79
N THR A 60 0.24 7.95 -4.66
CA THR A 60 -1.22 7.92 -4.65
C THR A 60 -1.82 9.25 -5.09
N LEU A 61 -1.31 10.38 -4.61
CA LEU A 61 -1.74 11.72 -5.04
C LEU A 61 -1.47 11.94 -6.53
N ASP A 62 -0.30 11.57 -7.02
CA ASP A 62 0.08 11.70 -8.43
C ASP A 62 -0.83 10.85 -9.32
N MET A 63 -1.15 9.61 -8.90
CA MET A 63 -2.12 8.75 -9.58
C MET A 63 -3.53 9.35 -9.59
N LEU A 64 -4.01 9.83 -8.45
CA LEU A 64 -5.34 10.44 -8.35
C LEU A 64 -5.43 11.72 -9.20
N ALA A 65 -4.43 12.59 -9.11
CA ALA A 65 -4.34 13.80 -9.91
C ALA A 65 -4.36 13.48 -11.40
N LYS A 66 -3.56 12.48 -11.85
CA LYS A 66 -3.59 12.05 -13.24
C LYS A 66 -4.99 11.63 -13.69
N LYS A 67 -5.69 10.82 -12.88
CA LYS A 67 -7.04 10.34 -13.19
C LYS A 67 -8.08 11.46 -13.26
N GLU A 68 -8.02 12.43 -12.36
CA GLU A 68 -8.97 13.56 -12.33
C GLU A 68 -8.85 14.48 -13.55
N TRP A 69 -7.71 14.49 -14.24
CA TRP A 69 -7.48 15.32 -15.44
C TRP A 69 -7.42 14.53 -16.75
N ASP A 70 -7.54 13.20 -16.68
CA ASP A 70 -7.51 12.33 -17.85
C ASP A 70 -8.93 12.22 -18.44
N ARG A 71 -9.12 12.79 -19.63
CA ARG A 71 -10.41 12.80 -20.33
C ARG A 71 -10.91 11.40 -20.62
N ASP A 72 -10.02 10.49 -21.01
CA ASP A 72 -10.41 9.12 -21.36
C ASP A 72 -10.92 8.39 -20.11
N TYR A 73 -10.29 8.65 -18.95
CA TYR A 73 -10.76 8.12 -17.67
C TYR A 73 -12.11 8.72 -17.26
N ILE A 74 -12.28 10.04 -17.40
CA ILE A 74 -13.53 10.73 -17.08
C ILE A 74 -14.68 10.19 -17.94
N ASP A 75 -14.47 10.04 -19.24
CA ASP A 75 -15.48 9.57 -20.19
C ASP A 75 -15.83 8.11 -19.94
N ALA A 76 -14.82 7.24 -19.75
CA ALA A 76 -15.04 5.83 -19.39
C ALA A 76 -15.81 5.72 -18.07
N ARG A 77 -15.49 6.56 -17.09
CA ARG A 77 -16.17 6.58 -15.79
C ARG A 77 -17.61 7.06 -15.91
N ALA A 78 -17.86 8.10 -16.68
CA ALA A 78 -19.21 8.59 -16.93
C ALA A 78 -20.07 7.49 -17.59
N GLU A 79 -19.52 6.78 -18.56
CA GLU A 79 -20.22 5.68 -19.23
C GLU A 79 -20.46 4.49 -18.28
N PHE A 80 -19.47 4.11 -17.49
CA PHE A 80 -19.65 3.09 -16.46
C PHE A 80 -20.77 3.44 -15.47
N ILE A 81 -20.84 4.70 -15.02
CA ILE A 81 -21.89 5.17 -14.12
C ILE A 81 -23.28 5.04 -14.77
N LYS A 82 -23.42 5.39 -16.05
CA LYS A 82 -24.69 5.21 -16.78
C LYS A 82 -25.08 3.74 -16.86
N LEU A 83 -24.13 2.85 -17.17
CA LEU A 83 -24.39 1.41 -17.23
C LEU A 83 -24.74 0.82 -15.85
N ARG A 84 -24.07 1.29 -14.79
CA ARG A 84 -24.30 0.87 -13.41
C ARG A 84 -25.70 1.25 -12.92
N ASP A 85 -26.12 2.47 -13.23
CA ASP A 85 -27.38 3.04 -12.76
C ASP A 85 -28.56 2.72 -13.72
N ALA A 86 -28.30 2.02 -14.84
CA ALA A 86 -29.34 1.51 -15.73
C ALA A 86 -30.17 0.39 -15.08
N SER A 87 -31.45 0.31 -15.42
CA SER A 87 -32.39 -0.68 -14.85
C SER A 87 -32.02 -2.13 -15.19
N SER A 88 -31.30 -2.37 -16.29
CA SER A 88 -30.82 -3.70 -16.69
C SER A 88 -29.70 -4.23 -15.78
N GLY A 89 -29.03 -3.36 -15.03
CA GLY A 89 -27.86 -3.70 -14.22
C GLY A 89 -26.64 -4.10 -15.06
N LEU A 90 -25.51 -4.33 -14.38
CA LEU A 90 -24.26 -4.70 -15.05
C LEU A 90 -24.23 -6.17 -15.51
N GLU A 91 -25.04 -7.03 -14.91
CA GLU A 91 -25.09 -8.48 -15.18
C GLU A 91 -25.41 -8.81 -16.64
N LEU A 92 -26.26 -8.01 -17.30
CA LEU A 92 -26.58 -8.17 -18.72
C LEU A 92 -25.32 -8.23 -19.60
N TRP A 93 -24.32 -7.40 -19.29
CA TRP A 93 -23.10 -7.29 -20.08
C TRP A 93 -22.11 -8.42 -19.83
N ALA A 94 -22.36 -9.29 -18.86
CA ALA A 94 -21.54 -10.47 -18.62
C ALA A 94 -21.84 -11.63 -19.58
N THR A 95 -22.95 -11.57 -20.35
CA THR A 95 -23.34 -12.65 -21.27
C THR A 95 -22.37 -12.80 -22.44
N GLU A 96 -22.30 -14.00 -23.02
CA GLU A 96 -21.42 -14.27 -24.17
C GLU A 96 -21.76 -13.37 -25.38
N GLU A 97 -23.05 -13.09 -25.61
CA GLU A 97 -23.54 -12.20 -26.67
C GLU A 97 -22.92 -10.80 -26.58
N HIS A 98 -22.76 -10.28 -25.36
CA HIS A 98 -22.25 -8.94 -25.12
C HIS A 98 -20.76 -8.91 -24.78
N ARG A 99 -20.06 -10.06 -24.81
CA ARG A 99 -18.64 -10.17 -24.40
C ARG A 99 -17.76 -9.09 -25.04
N ASN A 100 -17.95 -8.83 -26.34
CA ASN A 100 -17.16 -7.88 -27.12
C ASN A 100 -17.86 -6.53 -27.33
N SER A 101 -18.96 -6.26 -26.61
CA SER A 101 -19.66 -4.98 -26.75
C SER A 101 -18.83 -3.83 -26.15
N PRO A 102 -18.98 -2.60 -26.67
CA PRO A 102 -18.35 -1.42 -26.08
C PRO A 102 -18.67 -1.27 -24.59
N GLN A 103 -19.90 -1.56 -24.18
CA GLN A 103 -20.37 -1.47 -22.80
C GLN A 103 -19.66 -2.48 -21.90
N SER A 104 -19.55 -3.73 -22.35
CA SER A 104 -18.83 -4.76 -21.60
C SER A 104 -17.34 -4.43 -21.47
N ASN A 105 -16.74 -3.81 -22.50
CA ASN A 105 -15.36 -3.34 -22.44
C ASN A 105 -15.20 -2.17 -21.46
N THR A 106 -16.11 -1.20 -21.45
CA THR A 106 -16.11 -0.09 -20.47
C THR A 106 -16.19 -0.61 -19.03
N ILE A 107 -17.04 -1.61 -18.78
CA ILE A 107 -17.15 -2.27 -17.47
C ILE A 107 -15.83 -2.92 -17.11
N ARG A 108 -15.28 -3.79 -17.97
CA ARG A 108 -14.00 -4.46 -17.70
C ARG A 108 -12.85 -3.49 -17.49
N ASN A 109 -12.77 -2.41 -18.28
CA ASN A 109 -11.74 -1.39 -18.11
C ASN A 109 -11.82 -0.69 -16.75
N THR A 110 -13.04 -0.38 -16.30
CA THR A 110 -13.26 0.22 -14.98
C THR A 110 -12.89 -0.76 -13.85
N LEU A 111 -13.27 -2.03 -13.98
CA LEU A 111 -12.92 -3.05 -12.98
C LEU A 111 -11.42 -3.38 -12.98
N ASN A 112 -10.76 -3.37 -14.14
CA ASN A 112 -9.31 -3.52 -14.26
C ASN A 112 -8.57 -2.38 -13.55
N ASP A 113 -9.09 -1.16 -13.64
CA ASP A 113 -8.54 -0.01 -12.91
C ASP A 113 -8.62 -0.21 -11.39
N TYR A 114 -9.76 -0.72 -10.90
CA TYR A 114 -9.94 -1.07 -9.49
C TYR A 114 -9.05 -2.23 -9.04
N GLU A 115 -8.88 -3.25 -9.88
CA GLU A 115 -7.95 -4.34 -9.64
C GLU A 115 -6.52 -3.81 -9.48
N LEU A 116 -6.08 -2.94 -10.39
CA LEU A 116 -4.74 -2.34 -10.34
C LEU A 116 -4.53 -1.51 -9.07
N ILE A 117 -5.54 -0.74 -8.65
CA ILE A 117 -5.49 0.00 -7.39
C ILE A 117 -5.39 -0.94 -6.20
N ALA A 118 -6.17 -2.03 -6.19
CA ALA A 118 -6.14 -3.02 -5.13
C ALA A 118 -4.78 -3.71 -5.02
N VAL A 119 -4.19 -4.11 -6.15
CA VAL A 119 -2.80 -4.59 -6.23
C VAL A 119 -1.84 -3.55 -5.66
N GLY A 120 -1.93 -2.29 -6.10
CA GLY A 120 -1.06 -1.21 -5.63
C GLY A 120 -1.15 -0.97 -4.12
N ILE A 121 -2.34 -1.11 -3.53
CA ILE A 121 -2.55 -1.04 -2.08
C ILE A 121 -1.95 -2.26 -1.38
N ARG A 122 -2.21 -3.47 -1.89
CA ARG A 122 -1.73 -4.74 -1.31
C ARG A 122 -0.21 -4.82 -1.28
N GLU A 123 0.43 -4.36 -2.36
CA GLU A 123 1.89 -4.29 -2.52
C GLU A 123 2.53 -3.09 -1.82
N ARG A 124 1.75 -2.29 -1.07
CA ARG A 124 2.23 -1.06 -0.39
C ARG A 124 2.96 -0.11 -1.35
N ILE A 125 2.47 0.02 -2.58
CA ILE A 125 2.88 1.05 -3.54
C ILE A 125 2.03 2.29 -3.32
N LEU A 126 0.73 2.08 -3.09
CA LEU A 126 -0.26 3.11 -2.81
C LEU A 126 -0.53 3.22 -1.31
N ASP A 127 -0.93 4.41 -0.88
CA ASP A 127 -1.36 4.72 0.48
C ASP A 127 -2.87 4.46 0.58
N GLU A 128 -3.22 3.35 1.22
CA GLU A 128 -4.61 2.93 1.38
C GLU A 128 -5.44 3.95 2.15
N ASP A 129 -4.93 4.51 3.24
CA ASP A 129 -5.69 5.44 4.07
C ASP A 129 -6.09 6.69 3.28
N LEU A 130 -5.16 7.23 2.48
CA LEU A 130 -5.42 8.33 1.58
C LEU A 130 -6.47 7.95 0.52
N TYR A 131 -6.26 6.85 -0.20
CA TYR A 131 -7.18 6.44 -1.26
C TYR A 131 -8.59 6.11 -0.71
N LYS A 132 -8.66 5.43 0.43
CA LYS A 132 -9.91 5.07 1.12
C LYS A 132 -10.67 6.32 1.57
N ARG A 133 -10.00 7.33 2.13
CA ARG A 133 -10.65 8.61 2.47
C ARG A 133 -11.24 9.31 1.24
N TRP A 134 -10.57 9.23 0.10
CA TRP A 134 -11.03 9.84 -1.15
C TRP A 134 -12.19 9.06 -1.78
N PHE A 135 -12.09 7.73 -1.86
CA PHE A 135 -12.87 6.95 -2.83
C PHE A 135 -13.69 5.79 -2.27
N ARG A 136 -13.64 5.52 -0.96
CA ARG A 136 -14.28 4.32 -0.39
C ARG A 136 -15.74 4.18 -0.77
N THR A 137 -16.54 5.24 -0.65
CA THR A 137 -17.99 5.16 -0.91
C THR A 137 -18.27 4.80 -2.37
N SER A 138 -17.59 5.46 -3.31
CA SER A 138 -17.74 5.19 -4.74
C SER A 138 -17.27 3.79 -5.10
N PHE A 139 -16.10 3.38 -4.60
CA PHE A 139 -15.56 2.03 -4.82
C PHE A 139 -16.52 0.94 -4.33
N LEU A 140 -17.03 1.06 -3.10
CA LEU A 140 -17.96 0.08 -2.54
C LEU A 140 -19.30 0.05 -3.29
N LYS A 141 -19.81 1.21 -3.70
CA LYS A 141 -21.02 1.30 -4.54
C LYS A 141 -20.81 0.56 -5.87
N ASP A 142 -19.67 0.78 -6.51
CA ASP A 142 -19.33 0.18 -7.80
C ASP A 142 -19.12 -1.32 -7.67
N TRP A 143 -18.43 -1.79 -6.62
CA TRP A 143 -18.29 -3.21 -6.31
C TRP A 143 -19.64 -3.91 -6.17
N ARG A 144 -20.56 -3.35 -5.36
CA ARG A 144 -21.88 -3.98 -5.15
C ARG A 144 -22.66 -4.15 -6.46
N ALA A 145 -22.60 -3.17 -7.34
CA ALA A 145 -23.25 -3.23 -8.64
C ALA A 145 -22.55 -4.21 -9.60
N ALA A 146 -21.22 -4.23 -9.58
CA ALA A 146 -20.41 -5.09 -10.45
C ALA A 146 -20.35 -6.55 -9.96
N ARG A 147 -20.67 -6.82 -8.71
CA ARG A 147 -20.54 -8.15 -8.09
C ARG A 147 -21.18 -9.26 -8.92
N ARG A 148 -22.39 -9.04 -9.44
CA ARG A 148 -23.09 -10.03 -10.28
C ARG A 148 -22.41 -10.23 -11.63
N PHE A 149 -21.92 -9.15 -12.24
CA PHE A 149 -21.11 -9.22 -13.46
C PHE A 149 -19.83 -10.04 -13.24
N VAL A 150 -19.10 -9.77 -12.15
CA VAL A 150 -17.86 -10.49 -11.80
C VAL A 150 -18.13 -11.98 -11.56
N LEU A 151 -19.20 -12.31 -10.83
CA LEU A 151 -19.59 -13.69 -10.59
C LEU A 151 -19.95 -14.44 -11.88
N ALA A 152 -20.70 -13.80 -12.79
CA ALA A 152 -21.08 -14.41 -14.06
C ALA A 152 -19.85 -14.73 -14.94
N ILE A 153 -18.88 -13.81 -15.04
CA ILE A 153 -17.67 -14.07 -15.83
C ILE A 153 -16.72 -15.08 -15.16
N ARG A 154 -16.65 -15.12 -13.81
CA ARG A 154 -15.91 -16.16 -13.06
C ARG A 154 -16.49 -17.55 -13.34
N ALA A 155 -17.82 -17.67 -13.30
CA ALA A 155 -18.51 -18.91 -13.60
C ALA A 155 -18.26 -19.39 -15.05
N GLN A 156 -18.29 -18.48 -16.02
CA GLN A 156 -17.99 -18.80 -17.42
C GLN A 156 -16.53 -19.24 -17.62
N ALA A 157 -15.59 -18.61 -16.91
CA ALA A 157 -14.16 -18.91 -17.02
C ALA A 157 -13.73 -20.11 -16.17
N GLY A 158 -14.57 -20.57 -15.24
CA GLY A 158 -14.23 -21.63 -14.29
C GLY A 158 -13.14 -21.23 -13.29
N THR A 159 -13.02 -19.95 -12.94
CA THR A 159 -12.00 -19.45 -12.01
C THR A 159 -12.49 -18.27 -11.18
N ASP A 160 -12.13 -18.26 -9.89
CA ASP A 160 -12.42 -17.15 -8.97
C ASP A 160 -11.35 -16.04 -9.01
N ALA A 161 -10.28 -16.22 -9.79
CA ALA A 161 -9.16 -15.27 -9.83
C ALA A 161 -9.50 -13.94 -10.51
N ILE A 162 -10.56 -13.88 -11.32
CA ILE A 162 -10.94 -12.67 -12.06
C ILE A 162 -11.42 -11.60 -11.07
N PHE A 163 -10.75 -10.45 -11.05
CA PHE A 163 -11.03 -9.34 -10.13
C PHE A 163 -10.92 -9.71 -8.64
N ALA A 164 -10.03 -10.64 -8.30
CA ALA A 164 -9.86 -11.11 -6.92
C ALA A 164 -9.27 -10.05 -5.99
N GLU A 165 -8.43 -9.14 -6.51
CA GLU A 165 -7.83 -8.09 -5.69
C GLU A 165 -8.84 -6.99 -5.36
N MET A 166 -9.68 -6.59 -6.32
CA MET A 166 -10.81 -5.69 -6.09
C MET A 166 -11.76 -6.27 -5.05
N ASP A 167 -12.07 -7.56 -5.16
CA ASP A 167 -12.90 -8.30 -4.22
C ASP A 167 -12.30 -8.31 -2.81
N TRP A 168 -11.01 -8.63 -2.68
CA TRP A 168 -10.26 -8.55 -1.43
C TRP A 168 -10.33 -7.15 -0.80
N LEU A 169 -10.15 -6.10 -1.60
CA LEU A 169 -10.17 -4.72 -1.11
C LEU A 169 -11.57 -4.31 -0.63
N ALA A 170 -12.62 -4.73 -1.33
CA ALA A 170 -14.01 -4.47 -0.94
C ALA A 170 -14.33 -5.08 0.43
N HIS A 171 -13.92 -6.33 0.66
CA HIS A 171 -14.05 -7.02 1.94
C HIS A 171 -13.30 -6.30 3.06
N ARG A 172 -12.05 -5.90 2.80
CA ARG A 172 -11.25 -5.14 3.76
C ARG A 172 -11.87 -3.78 4.12
N TRP A 173 -12.71 -3.22 3.26
CA TRP A 173 -13.38 -1.95 3.47
C TRP A 173 -14.80 -2.05 4.02
N GLY A 174 -15.29 -3.26 4.30
CA GLY A 174 -16.51 -3.52 5.06
C GLY A 174 -17.62 -4.25 4.31
N GLU A 175 -17.35 -4.84 3.14
CA GLU A 175 -18.30 -5.76 2.50
C GLU A 175 -18.22 -7.16 3.13
N PRO A 176 -19.35 -7.88 3.28
CA PRO A 176 -19.38 -9.22 3.84
C PRO A 176 -18.77 -10.27 2.89
N VAL A 177 -18.02 -11.24 3.45
CA VAL A 177 -17.35 -12.35 2.74
C VAL A 177 -18.31 -13.11 1.82
N GLN A 178 -17.95 -13.23 0.53
CA GLN A 178 -18.70 -14.03 -0.45
C GLN A 178 -18.72 -15.52 -0.06
N GLN A 179 -19.91 -16.12 -0.05
CA GLN A 179 -20.06 -17.56 -0.27
C GLN A 179 -20.10 -17.80 -1.79
N PRO A 180 -19.45 -18.86 -2.31
CA PRO A 180 -19.53 -19.19 -3.73
C PRO A 180 -20.99 -19.33 -4.18
N LEU A 181 -21.32 -18.85 -5.37
CA LEU A 181 -22.61 -19.22 -6.00
C LEU A 181 -22.67 -20.75 -6.07
N PRO A 182 -23.82 -21.38 -5.76
CA PRO A 182 -24.00 -22.79 -6.08
C PRO A 182 -23.70 -22.95 -7.57
N LEU A 183 -22.68 -23.75 -7.89
CA LEU A 183 -22.44 -24.16 -9.27
C LEU A 183 -23.77 -24.68 -9.79
N ALA A 184 -24.30 -24.09 -10.86
CA ALA A 184 -25.45 -24.66 -11.55
C ALA A 184 -25.10 -26.13 -11.81
N GLN A 185 -25.79 -27.03 -11.11
CA GLN A 185 -25.60 -28.45 -11.35
C GLN A 185 -25.88 -28.66 -12.83
N PRO A 186 -25.00 -29.34 -13.58
CA PRO A 186 -25.29 -29.65 -14.97
C PRO A 186 -26.63 -30.38 -14.97
N GLU A 187 -27.64 -29.77 -15.60
CA GLU A 187 -28.96 -30.37 -15.74
C GLU A 187 -28.75 -31.78 -16.25
N ALA A 188 -29.18 -32.77 -15.47
CA ALA A 188 -29.20 -34.15 -15.89
C ALA A 188 -30.10 -34.22 -17.13
N LYS A 189 -29.47 -34.20 -18.30
CA LYS A 189 -30.15 -34.33 -19.58
C LYS A 189 -30.83 -35.72 -19.57
N PRO A 190 -32.14 -35.79 -19.91
CA PRO A 190 -32.91 -37.03 -19.85
C PRO A 190 -32.36 -38.10 -20.79
#